data_AF-A0A7K4CQR9-F1
#
_entry.id   AF-A0A7K4CQR9-F1
#
_cell.length_a   1.000
_cell.length_b   1.000
_cell.length_c   1.000
_cell.angle_alpha   90.00
_cell.angle_beta   90.00
_cell.angle_gamma   90.00
#
_symmetry.space_group_name_H-M   'P 1'
#
loop_
_entity.id
_entity.type
_entity.pdbx_description
1 polymer ?
#
loop_
_entity_poly.entity_id
_entity_poly.type
_entity_poly.pdbx_seq_one_letter_code
_entity_poly.pdbx_strand_id
1 'polypeptide(L)'
;MSGKIAREAKSPPFSRALRDGVLVLVIFGGFLTGLGIYFNVGQEKYATILYHYNAEYRAGNTDIENVTINQAIPVLIDIYYRHPKWNWTFNLQAWALQNMSVVRPDAFGKLREMINRGQCELVGTAIWSYQMVPAFTLDDLNYSLQLTRTTLTSLGITRYSRVIFFQESQAFPGFGNPCFKQYGFDTCMIGTHTLALHGVPINAPLLKVRLWNDPSTDFNYLPYNWVPETVSGGFHFWSFLATGETVLSGNDFTTQGTGQGLDKYLPVPELAQAHEQRLEKMYNAGYKLMTVNDYVTMLENKGEYKPLGQYIPETTWRDMPGFNVNREDSNGFFTWMGFNTAKGNATVKGNDDGEQLADTYKTGNALKAIKTMLLATWNNLSESTRNVLNATLWNAYQYYFKAQGTDAYGWEPSWINQSIGLHESAYSRNNNRIAREIAWGV
;
A
#
# COMPACT_ATOMS: atom_id res chain seq x y z
N MET A 1 -52.41 -29.90 -0.04
CA MET A 1 -51.20 -30.43 0.63
C MET A 1 -50.02 -30.29 -0.33
N SER A 2 -49.23 -29.22 -0.19
CA SER A 2 -47.90 -29.12 -0.80
C SER A 2 -47.02 -28.33 0.17
N GLY A 3 -46.17 -29.08 0.89
CA GLY A 3 -45.32 -28.53 1.95
C GLY A 3 -44.11 -27.82 1.37
N LYS A 4 -43.89 -26.56 1.76
CA LYS A 4 -42.62 -25.86 1.60
C LYS A 4 -41.64 -26.40 2.64
N ILE A 5 -40.59 -27.07 2.18
CA ILE A 5 -39.42 -27.42 3.00
C ILE A 5 -38.48 -26.22 2.98
N ALA A 6 -38.45 -25.44 4.06
CA ALA A 6 -37.37 -24.50 4.32
C ALA A 6 -36.14 -25.31 4.76
N ARG A 7 -35.09 -25.36 3.93
CA ARG A 7 -33.78 -25.86 4.35
C ARG A 7 -33.04 -24.73 5.04
N GLU A 8 -32.89 -24.83 6.35
CA GLU A 8 -31.89 -24.05 7.10
C GLU A 8 -30.51 -24.38 6.54
N ALA A 9 -29.86 -23.40 5.91
CA ALA A 9 -28.47 -23.51 5.51
C ALA A 9 -27.61 -23.47 6.79
N LYS A 10 -27.19 -24.66 7.25
CA LYS A 10 -26.17 -24.76 8.30
C LYS A 10 -24.90 -24.12 7.78
N SER A 11 -24.43 -23.07 8.47
CA SER A 11 -23.14 -22.43 8.21
C SER A 11 -22.03 -23.49 8.13
N PRO A 12 -21.17 -23.49 7.10
CA PRO A 12 -20.17 -24.51 6.93
C PRO A 12 -19.21 -24.56 8.13
N PRO A 13 -18.69 -25.76 8.49
CA PRO A 13 -17.81 -25.96 9.65
C PRO A 13 -16.53 -25.11 9.62
N PHE A 14 -16.13 -24.62 8.45
CA PHE A 14 -15.00 -23.73 8.25
C PHE A 14 -15.14 -22.36 8.97
N SER A 15 -16.36 -21.83 9.05
CA SER A 15 -16.65 -20.56 9.75
C SER A 15 -16.44 -20.64 11.27
N ARG A 16 -16.54 -21.85 11.85
CA ARG A 16 -16.24 -22.09 13.28
C ARG A 16 -14.73 -22.18 13.51
N ALA A 17 -14.02 -22.96 12.71
CA ALA A 17 -12.57 -23.12 12.86
C ALA A 17 -11.79 -21.79 12.71
N LEU A 18 -12.24 -20.88 11.84
CA LEU A 18 -11.60 -19.57 11.66
C LEU A 18 -12.02 -18.54 12.72
N ARG A 19 -13.28 -18.54 13.15
CA ARG A 19 -13.74 -17.76 14.31
C ARG A 19 -12.98 -18.17 15.58
N ASP A 20 -12.75 -19.47 15.75
CA ASP A 20 -11.93 -20.01 16.82
C ASP A 20 -10.45 -19.63 16.63
N GLY A 21 -9.95 -19.50 15.39
CA GLY A 21 -8.62 -18.98 15.07
C GLY A 21 -8.40 -17.50 15.38
N VAL A 22 -9.37 -16.62 15.08
CA VAL A 22 -9.35 -15.19 15.46
C VAL A 22 -9.48 -15.03 16.96
N LEU A 23 -10.32 -15.83 17.62
CA LEU A 23 -10.42 -15.88 19.07
C LEU A 23 -9.10 -16.34 19.69
N VAL A 24 -8.44 -17.35 19.09
CA VAL A 24 -7.09 -17.78 19.48
C VAL A 24 -6.07 -16.68 19.24
N LEU A 25 -6.12 -15.90 18.16
CA LEU A 25 -5.23 -14.75 17.92
C LEU A 25 -5.44 -13.60 18.91
N VAL A 26 -6.67 -13.33 19.32
CA VAL A 26 -6.99 -12.32 20.34
C VAL A 26 -6.60 -12.81 21.74
N ILE A 27 -6.79 -14.10 22.04
CA ILE A 27 -6.41 -14.72 23.32
C ILE A 27 -4.90 -14.92 23.39
N PHE A 28 -4.23 -15.43 22.35
CA PHE A 28 -2.76 -15.52 22.28
C PHE A 28 -2.13 -14.14 22.19
N GLY A 29 -2.72 -13.21 21.46
CA GLY A 29 -2.29 -11.81 21.41
C GLY A 29 -2.33 -11.20 22.81
N GLY A 30 -3.42 -11.39 23.56
CA GLY A 30 -3.56 -10.96 24.95
C GLY A 30 -2.67 -11.72 25.95
N PHE A 31 -2.44 -13.01 25.74
CA PHE A 31 -1.64 -13.88 26.61
C PHE A 31 -0.13 -13.69 26.38
N LEU A 32 0.31 -13.54 25.14
CA LEU A 32 1.69 -13.21 24.78
C LEU A 32 2.02 -11.74 25.05
N THR A 33 1.08 -10.79 24.90
CA THR A 33 1.29 -9.45 25.46
C THR A 33 1.37 -9.50 26.98
N GLY A 34 0.52 -10.28 27.66
CA GLY A 34 0.62 -10.50 29.11
C GLY A 34 1.97 -11.06 29.56
N LEU A 35 2.47 -12.11 28.91
CA LEU A 35 3.76 -12.74 29.21
C LEU A 35 4.95 -11.88 28.79
N GLY A 36 4.91 -11.26 27.61
CA GLY A 36 5.95 -10.35 27.12
C GLY A 36 6.06 -9.06 27.94
N ILE A 37 4.94 -8.60 28.54
CA ILE A 37 4.94 -7.51 29.52
C ILE A 37 5.62 -7.94 30.83
N TYR A 38 5.49 -9.22 31.23
CA TYR A 38 6.05 -9.75 32.49
C TYR A 38 7.51 -10.19 32.42
N PHE A 39 7.98 -10.72 31.29
CA PHE A 39 9.35 -11.26 31.16
C PHE A 39 10.40 -10.22 30.71
N ASN A 40 9.99 -9.06 30.21
CA ASN A 40 10.90 -8.03 29.69
C ASN A 40 11.08 -6.83 30.64
N VAL A 41 11.02 -7.06 31.95
CA VAL A 41 11.24 -6.01 32.96
C VAL A 41 12.67 -5.48 32.81
N GLY A 42 12.80 -4.20 32.44
CA GLY A 42 14.08 -3.51 32.24
C GLY A 42 14.57 -3.42 30.80
N GLN A 43 13.92 -4.09 29.84
CA GLN A 43 14.20 -3.90 28.42
C GLN A 43 13.44 -2.69 27.86
N GLU A 44 14.03 -2.04 26.86
CA GLU A 44 13.30 -1.03 26.08
C GLU A 44 12.18 -1.72 25.27
N LYS A 45 11.01 -1.07 25.20
CA LYS A 45 9.87 -1.59 24.46
C LYS A 45 9.54 -0.65 23.31
N TYR A 46 9.32 -1.22 22.14
CA TYR A 46 9.11 -0.52 20.89
C TYR A 46 7.88 -1.06 20.19
N ALA A 47 7.10 -0.20 19.53
CA ALA A 47 6.05 -0.65 18.64
C ALA A 47 6.03 0.19 17.37
N THR A 48 5.96 -0.49 16.23
CA THR A 48 5.81 0.14 14.91
C THR A 48 4.46 -0.24 14.34
N ILE A 49 3.66 0.77 14.02
CA ILE A 49 2.31 0.58 13.50
C ILE A 49 2.23 1.19 12.11
N LEU A 50 1.84 0.36 11.15
CA LEU A 50 1.65 0.73 9.76
C LEU A 50 0.19 0.51 9.37
N TYR A 51 -0.50 1.61 9.05
CA TYR A 51 -1.84 1.56 8.46
C TYR A 51 -1.72 1.63 6.94
N HIS A 52 -2.11 0.56 6.28
CA HIS A 52 -2.13 0.50 4.83
C HIS A 52 -3.52 0.84 4.32
N TYR A 53 -3.73 2.09 3.92
CA TYR A 53 -4.99 2.50 3.32
C TYR A 53 -4.86 2.51 1.82
N ASN A 54 -5.80 1.85 1.15
CA ASN A 54 -5.94 1.98 -0.28
C ASN A 54 -7.22 2.72 -0.60
N ALA A 55 -7.07 4.01 -0.93
CA ALA A 55 -8.22 4.78 -1.37
C ALA A 55 -8.82 4.19 -2.65
N GLU A 56 -8.03 3.56 -3.51
CA GLU A 56 -8.43 2.87 -4.74
C GLU A 56 -8.73 1.37 -4.52
N TYR A 57 -8.94 0.91 -3.29
CA TYR A 57 -9.20 -0.51 -2.98
C TYR A 57 -10.35 -1.11 -3.80
N ARG A 58 -11.29 -0.26 -4.21
CA ARG A 58 -12.35 -0.56 -5.17
C ARG A 58 -12.32 0.45 -6.29
N ALA A 59 -11.26 0.41 -7.08
CA ALA A 59 -10.97 1.41 -8.10
C ALA A 59 -12.19 1.70 -9.00
N GLY A 60 -12.65 2.95 -9.01
CA GLY A 60 -13.84 3.37 -9.76
C GLY A 60 -15.17 3.25 -9.01
N ASN A 61 -15.18 2.69 -7.80
CA ASN A 61 -16.27 2.86 -6.85
C ASN A 61 -16.03 4.13 -6.02
N THR A 62 -16.46 5.26 -6.58
CA THR A 62 -16.29 6.57 -5.97
C THR A 62 -16.93 6.70 -4.59
N ASP A 63 -17.96 5.91 -4.27
CA ASP A 63 -18.60 5.95 -2.96
C ASP A 63 -17.69 5.37 -1.88
N ILE A 64 -17.02 4.25 -2.17
CA ILE A 64 -16.04 3.63 -1.26
C ILE A 64 -14.79 4.52 -1.14
N GLU A 65 -14.29 5.06 -2.25
CA GLU A 65 -13.19 6.05 -2.25
C GLU A 65 -13.54 7.23 -1.34
N ASN A 66 -14.74 7.79 -1.51
CA ASN A 66 -15.24 8.93 -0.75
C ASN A 66 -15.44 8.57 0.73
N VAL A 67 -16.01 7.42 1.08
CA VAL A 67 -16.17 7.02 2.49
C VAL A 67 -14.82 6.81 3.16
N THR A 68 -13.86 6.23 2.46
CA THR A 68 -12.51 6.02 2.97
C THR A 68 -11.83 7.36 3.30
N ILE A 69 -11.85 8.30 2.35
CA ILE A 69 -11.23 9.63 2.48
C ILE A 69 -12.01 10.53 3.45
N ASN A 70 -13.33 10.49 3.41
CA ASN A 70 -14.18 11.42 4.15
C ASN A 70 -14.55 10.92 5.55
N GLN A 71 -14.39 9.63 5.87
CA GLN A 71 -14.86 9.08 7.14
C GLN A 71 -13.81 8.19 7.81
N ALA A 72 -13.32 7.14 7.15
CA ALA A 72 -12.40 6.19 7.78
C ALA A 72 -11.06 6.84 8.19
N ILE A 73 -10.39 7.51 7.25
CA ILE A 73 -9.10 8.17 7.48
C ILE A 73 -9.20 9.28 8.56
N PRO A 74 -10.18 10.21 8.50
CA PRO A 74 -10.35 11.25 9.53
C PRO A 74 -10.46 10.73 10.96
N VAL A 75 -11.15 9.61 11.20
CA VAL A 75 -11.26 9.03 12.55
C VAL A 75 -9.89 8.60 13.08
N LEU A 76 -9.06 7.98 12.23
CA LEU A 76 -7.70 7.60 12.62
C LEU A 76 -6.82 8.83 12.90
N ILE A 77 -6.91 9.85 12.04
CA ILE A 77 -6.20 11.13 12.22
C ILE A 77 -6.58 11.76 13.56
N ASP A 78 -7.87 11.77 13.90
CA ASP A 78 -8.35 12.36 15.14
C ASP A 78 -7.84 11.63 16.39
N ILE A 79 -7.70 10.30 16.34
CA ILE A 79 -7.06 9.52 17.41
C ILE A 79 -5.63 10.03 17.62
N TYR A 80 -4.77 9.98 16.59
CA TYR A 80 -3.36 10.35 16.75
C TYR A 80 -3.16 11.85 17.04
N TYR A 81 -4.02 12.73 16.54
CA TYR A 81 -3.91 14.16 16.79
C TYR A 81 -4.10 14.51 18.28
N ARG A 82 -4.94 13.76 19.01
CA ARG A 82 -5.12 13.88 20.47
C ARG A 82 -3.91 13.41 21.27
N HIS A 83 -3.04 12.58 20.68
CA HIS A 83 -1.91 11.95 21.35
C HIS A 83 -0.58 12.32 20.67
N PRO A 84 -0.06 13.55 20.83
CA PRO A 84 1.08 14.05 20.06
C PRO A 84 2.40 13.30 20.29
N LYS A 85 2.48 12.43 21.30
CA LYS A 85 3.63 11.58 21.59
C LYS A 85 3.57 10.20 20.91
N TRP A 86 2.46 9.88 20.25
CA TRP A 86 2.26 8.61 19.56
C TRP A 86 2.69 8.78 18.10
N ASN A 87 3.86 8.23 17.77
CA ASN A 87 4.29 8.17 16.37
C ASN A 87 3.64 6.99 15.66
N TRP A 88 3.37 7.16 14.37
CA TRP A 88 2.72 6.15 13.56
C TRP A 88 3.08 6.30 12.08
N THR A 89 2.82 5.23 11.33
CA THR A 89 3.12 5.19 9.90
C THR A 89 1.84 5.01 9.11
N PHE A 90 1.68 5.87 8.11
CA PHE A 90 0.54 5.89 7.23
C PHE A 90 0.99 5.62 5.80
N ASN A 91 0.43 4.58 5.21
CA ASN A 91 0.58 4.32 3.80
C ASN A 91 -0.71 4.72 3.08
N LEU A 92 -0.59 5.73 2.24
CA LEU A 92 -1.64 6.32 1.43
C LEU A 92 -1.03 6.89 0.14
N GLN A 93 -1.77 6.90 -0.97
CA GLN A 93 -1.33 7.50 -2.23
C GLN A 93 -1.25 9.03 -2.17
N ALA A 94 -0.36 9.63 -2.95
CA ALA A 94 -0.26 11.09 -3.05
C ALA A 94 -1.52 11.74 -3.64
N TRP A 95 -2.19 11.09 -4.59
CA TRP A 95 -3.47 11.58 -5.12
C TRP A 95 -4.55 11.64 -4.03
N ALA A 96 -4.58 10.67 -3.11
CA ALA A 96 -5.59 10.63 -2.05
C ALA A 96 -5.37 11.77 -1.04
N LEU A 97 -4.12 12.13 -0.75
CA LEU A 97 -3.80 13.33 0.01
C LEU A 97 -4.24 14.61 -0.71
N GLN A 98 -4.03 14.69 -2.04
CA GLN A 98 -4.51 15.81 -2.84
C GLN A 98 -6.04 15.93 -2.75
N ASN A 99 -6.76 14.83 -2.95
CA ASN A 99 -8.22 14.83 -2.84
C ASN A 99 -8.67 15.22 -1.44
N MET A 100 -8.09 14.61 -0.40
CA MET A 100 -8.39 14.91 1.00
C MET A 100 -8.20 16.39 1.34
N SER A 101 -7.19 17.06 0.77
CA SER A 101 -6.96 18.50 0.98
C SER A 101 -8.11 19.38 0.49
N VAL A 102 -8.90 18.89 -0.46
CA VAL A 102 -10.07 19.57 -1.02
C VAL A 102 -11.34 19.18 -0.27
N VAL A 103 -11.58 17.88 -0.09
CA VAL A 103 -12.86 17.38 0.44
C VAL A 103 -12.93 17.37 1.97
N ARG A 104 -11.78 17.28 2.65
CA ARG A 104 -11.64 17.28 4.12
C ARG A 104 -10.44 18.12 4.57
N PRO A 105 -10.42 19.44 4.27
CA PRO A 105 -9.29 20.31 4.60
C PRO A 105 -9.00 20.36 6.11
N ASP A 106 -10.00 20.13 6.95
CA ASP A 106 -9.88 20.05 8.41
C ASP A 106 -9.02 18.86 8.86
N ALA A 107 -9.32 17.67 8.37
CA ALA A 107 -8.59 16.45 8.70
C ALA A 107 -7.23 16.43 8.00
N PHE A 108 -7.15 16.91 6.75
CA PHE A 108 -5.88 17.07 6.05
C PHE A 108 -4.94 18.05 6.78
N GLY A 109 -5.47 19.16 7.31
CA GLY A 109 -4.69 20.13 8.08
C GLY A 109 -4.01 19.50 9.30
N LYS A 110 -4.75 18.68 10.07
CA LYS A 110 -4.22 17.90 11.20
C LYS A 110 -3.16 16.91 10.75
N LEU A 111 -3.42 16.14 9.68
CA LEU A 111 -2.47 15.18 9.13
C LEU A 111 -1.17 15.85 8.69
N ARG A 112 -1.25 16.95 7.94
CA ARG A 112 -0.09 17.73 7.49
C ARG A 112 0.75 18.24 8.67
N GLU A 113 0.10 18.75 9.72
CA GLU A 113 0.78 19.17 10.94
C GLU A 113 1.54 18.00 11.59
N MET A 114 0.88 16.85 11.74
CA MET A 114 1.49 15.63 12.30
C MET A 114 2.67 15.12 11.46
N ILE A 115 2.57 15.19 10.13
CA ILE A 115 3.66 14.80 9.23
C ILE A 115 4.86 15.74 9.42
N ASN A 116 4.63 17.06 9.35
CA ASN A 116 5.72 18.03 9.40
C ASN A 116 6.41 18.05 10.78
N ARG A 117 5.69 17.79 11.88
CA ARG A 117 6.30 17.64 13.22
C ARG A 117 6.95 16.27 13.47
N GLY A 118 6.83 15.32 12.53
CA GLY A 118 7.46 14.00 12.62
C GLY A 118 6.68 12.96 13.42
N GLN A 119 5.40 13.21 13.73
CA GLN A 119 4.54 12.26 14.42
C GLN A 119 3.97 11.20 13.45
N CYS A 120 3.61 11.62 12.24
CA CYS A 120 3.14 10.71 11.19
C CYS A 120 4.21 10.57 10.11
N GLU A 121 4.52 9.35 9.72
CA GLU A 121 5.35 9.07 8.54
C GLU A 121 4.46 8.64 7.36
N LEU A 122 4.78 9.10 6.15
CA LEU A 122 4.15 8.64 4.91
C LEU A 122 5.09 7.69 4.14
N VAL A 123 4.75 6.39 4.05
CA VAL A 123 5.62 5.37 3.39
C VAL A 123 5.14 4.88 2.02
N GLY A 124 3.91 5.22 1.58
CA GLY A 124 3.41 4.86 0.24
C GLY A 124 3.29 6.01 -0.75
N THR A 125 3.45 7.24 -0.28
CA THR A 125 3.46 8.45 -1.12
C THR A 125 4.78 8.60 -1.88
N ALA A 126 5.43 7.51 -2.28
CA ALA A 126 6.57 7.58 -3.19
C ALA A 126 6.10 7.60 -4.64
N ILE A 127 4.99 6.92 -4.91
CA ILE A 127 4.35 6.86 -6.21
C ILE A 127 2.99 7.55 -6.15
N TRP A 128 2.59 8.18 -7.26
CA TRP A 128 1.44 9.07 -7.32
C TRP A 128 0.13 8.37 -6.97
N SER A 129 -0.01 7.17 -7.52
CA SER A 129 -1.05 6.19 -7.24
C SER A 129 -0.39 4.86 -6.89
N TYR A 130 -1.16 3.85 -6.52
CA TYR A 130 -0.62 2.53 -6.23
C TYR A 130 -0.27 1.73 -7.48
N GLN A 131 0.72 2.25 -8.20
CA GLN A 131 1.17 1.68 -9.46
C GLN A 131 1.72 0.27 -9.28
N MET A 132 1.47 -0.58 -10.27
CA MET A 132 2.20 -1.83 -10.47
C MET A 132 3.59 -1.53 -11.06
N VAL A 133 4.52 -1.08 -10.22
CA VAL A 133 5.79 -0.45 -10.64
C VAL A 133 6.59 -1.31 -11.62
N PRO A 134 6.80 -2.63 -11.40
CA PRO A 134 7.58 -3.45 -12.32
C PRO A 134 6.96 -3.63 -13.71
N ALA A 135 5.67 -3.32 -13.87
CA ALA A 135 4.97 -3.46 -15.14
C ALA A 135 5.12 -2.25 -16.08
N PHE A 136 5.73 -1.15 -15.62
CA PHE A 136 5.87 0.10 -16.38
C PHE A 136 7.33 0.55 -16.50
N THR A 137 7.56 1.53 -17.38
CA THR A 137 8.92 1.97 -17.70
C THR A 137 9.55 2.80 -16.58
N LEU A 138 10.89 2.84 -16.53
CA LEU A 138 11.63 3.70 -15.61
C LEU A 138 11.25 5.19 -15.76
N ASP A 139 10.95 5.64 -16.98
CA ASP A 139 10.50 7.00 -17.23
C ASP A 139 9.15 7.30 -16.57
N ASP A 140 8.21 6.35 -16.60
CA ASP A 140 6.91 6.48 -15.97
C ASP A 140 7.06 6.54 -14.44
N LEU A 141 7.90 5.67 -13.88
CA LEU A 141 8.24 5.69 -12.46
C LEU A 141 8.88 7.02 -12.04
N ASN A 142 9.89 7.50 -12.77
CA ASN A 142 10.56 8.77 -12.47
C ASN A 142 9.60 9.95 -12.53
N TYR A 143 8.71 9.97 -13.53
CA TYR A 143 7.71 11.04 -13.65
C TYR A 143 6.63 10.94 -12.56
N SER A 144 6.27 9.74 -12.11
CA SER A 144 5.37 9.56 -10.96
C SER A 144 6.01 10.02 -9.66
N LEU A 145 7.29 9.71 -9.43
CA LEU A 145 8.04 10.20 -8.27
C LEU A 145 8.10 11.73 -8.29
N GLN A 146 8.35 12.34 -9.45
CA GLN A 146 8.34 13.80 -9.63
C GLN A 146 6.97 14.39 -9.32
N LEU A 147 5.90 13.82 -9.89
CA LEU A 147 4.52 14.23 -9.69
C LEU A 147 4.13 14.19 -8.21
N THR A 148 4.52 13.12 -7.53
CA THR A 148 4.33 12.95 -6.10
C THR A 148 5.07 14.03 -5.32
N ARG A 149 6.36 14.25 -5.60
CA ARG A 149 7.16 15.26 -4.90
C ARG A 149 6.57 16.66 -5.02
N THR A 150 6.20 17.06 -6.22
CA THR A 150 5.56 18.37 -6.48
C THR A 150 4.23 18.49 -5.75
N THR A 151 3.41 17.44 -5.75
CA THR A 151 2.12 17.48 -5.08
C THR A 151 2.25 17.57 -3.57
N LEU A 152 3.11 16.75 -2.96
CA LEU A 152 3.37 16.85 -1.53
C LEU A 152 3.90 18.25 -1.16
N THR A 153 4.77 18.82 -2.00
CA THR A 153 5.27 20.19 -1.82
C THR A 153 4.15 21.23 -1.91
N SER A 154 3.27 21.15 -2.91
CA SER A 154 2.14 22.09 -3.07
C SER A 154 1.11 21.98 -1.94
N LEU A 155 1.01 20.80 -1.33
CA LEU A 155 0.19 20.55 -0.15
C LEU A 155 0.84 21.06 1.16
N GLY A 156 2.10 21.52 1.12
CA GLY A 156 2.83 22.00 2.29
C GLY A 156 3.38 20.87 3.17
N ILE A 157 3.58 19.68 2.62
CA ILE A 157 4.24 18.56 3.29
C ILE A 157 5.74 18.69 3.06
N THR A 158 6.51 18.88 4.13
CA THR A 158 7.95 19.15 4.08
C THR A 158 8.80 17.97 4.56
N ARG A 159 8.17 16.96 5.17
CA ARG A 159 8.84 15.76 5.67
C ARG A 159 8.43 14.56 4.82
N TYR A 160 9.43 13.84 4.32
CA TYR A 160 9.29 12.68 3.45
C TYR A 160 9.93 11.48 4.13
N SER A 161 9.34 10.31 3.97
CA SER A 161 10.01 9.08 4.38
C SER A 161 11.13 8.73 3.39
N ARG A 162 12.18 8.09 3.90
CA ARG A 162 13.19 7.36 3.10
C ARG A 162 12.80 5.90 2.85
N VAL A 163 11.69 5.46 3.46
CA VAL A 163 11.14 4.12 3.38
C VAL A 163 9.95 4.11 2.40
N ILE A 164 9.92 3.12 1.52
CA ILE A 164 8.80 2.86 0.62
C ILE A 164 8.14 1.54 0.99
N PHE A 165 6.81 1.57 1.04
CA PHE A 165 5.97 0.38 0.96
C PHE A 165 5.18 0.44 -0.34
N PHE A 166 5.46 -0.50 -1.25
CA PHE A 166 4.67 -0.64 -2.48
C PHE A 166 3.37 -1.39 -2.21
N GLN A 167 2.28 -0.97 -2.86
CA GLN A 167 1.01 -1.70 -2.88
C GLN A 167 1.27 -3.15 -3.26
N GLU A 168 0.49 -4.08 -2.69
CA GLU A 168 0.68 -5.51 -2.87
C GLU A 168 2.08 -6.04 -2.50
N SER A 169 2.81 -5.34 -1.61
CA SER A 169 4.15 -5.74 -1.15
C SER A 169 5.11 -6.08 -2.29
N GLN A 170 5.03 -5.31 -3.38
CA GLN A 170 5.91 -5.48 -4.52
C GLN A 170 7.38 -5.34 -4.08
N ALA A 171 8.17 -6.39 -4.29
CA ALA A 171 9.61 -6.38 -4.11
C ALA A 171 10.26 -6.61 -5.47
N PHE A 172 11.23 -5.78 -5.83
CA PHE A 172 11.91 -5.89 -7.11
C PHE A 172 13.34 -5.34 -7.04
N PRO A 173 14.30 -5.99 -7.70
CA PRO A 173 15.70 -5.54 -7.78
C PRO A 173 15.86 -4.10 -8.27
N GLY A 174 14.98 -3.67 -9.18
CA GLY A 174 14.97 -2.32 -9.75
C GLY A 174 14.81 -1.20 -8.73
N PHE A 175 14.45 -1.47 -7.47
CA PHE A 175 14.46 -0.47 -6.39
C PHE A 175 15.85 0.13 -6.15
N GLY A 176 16.92 -0.63 -6.40
CA GLY A 176 18.28 -0.11 -6.35
C GLY A 176 18.61 0.93 -7.44
N ASN A 177 17.68 1.24 -8.34
CA ASN A 177 17.90 2.26 -9.36
C ASN A 177 18.15 3.64 -8.71
N PRO A 178 19.15 4.42 -9.16
CA PRO A 178 19.44 5.75 -8.63
C PRO A 178 18.26 6.72 -8.61
N CYS A 179 17.23 6.48 -9.44
CA CYS A 179 16.02 7.28 -9.46
C CYS A 179 15.25 7.30 -8.13
N PHE A 180 15.38 6.30 -7.26
CA PHE A 180 14.77 6.33 -5.93
C PHE A 180 15.59 7.18 -4.96
N LYS A 181 16.92 7.06 -5.00
CA LYS A 181 17.84 7.81 -4.13
C LYS A 181 17.79 9.32 -4.36
N GLN A 182 17.62 9.77 -5.60
CA GLN A 182 17.45 11.21 -5.88
C GLN A 182 16.23 11.82 -5.17
N TYR A 183 15.23 11.02 -4.82
CA TYR A 183 14.05 11.45 -4.04
C TYR A 183 14.17 11.12 -2.54
N GLY A 184 15.32 10.61 -2.10
CA GLY A 184 15.61 10.32 -0.70
C GLY A 184 15.19 8.93 -0.23
N PHE A 185 14.79 8.04 -1.14
CA PHE A 185 14.41 6.67 -0.78
C PHE A 185 15.61 5.73 -0.84
N ASP A 186 15.79 4.94 0.22
CA ASP A 186 16.85 3.95 0.31
C ASP A 186 16.42 2.64 0.98
N THR A 187 15.18 2.56 1.44
CA THR A 187 14.65 1.39 2.16
C THR A 187 13.32 0.99 1.56
N CYS A 188 13.17 -0.27 1.18
CA CYS A 188 11.93 -0.85 0.71
C CYS A 188 11.42 -1.86 1.73
N MET A 189 10.14 -1.80 2.09
CA MET A 189 9.52 -2.80 2.94
C MET A 189 9.26 -4.07 2.16
N ILE A 190 9.57 -5.22 2.75
CA ILE A 190 9.36 -6.54 2.15
C ILE A 190 8.65 -7.47 3.13
N GLY A 191 7.74 -8.30 2.64
CA GLY A 191 7.09 -9.29 3.45
C GLY A 191 8.05 -10.40 3.89
N THR A 192 7.97 -10.82 5.15
CA THR A 192 8.74 -11.98 5.64
C THR A 192 8.45 -13.27 4.87
N HIS A 193 7.22 -13.43 4.39
CA HIS A 193 6.83 -14.55 3.54
C HIS A 193 7.52 -14.54 2.17
N THR A 194 7.74 -13.36 1.58
CA THR A 194 8.47 -13.18 0.32
C THR A 194 9.92 -13.64 0.50
N LEU A 195 10.55 -13.21 1.60
CA LEU A 195 11.89 -13.67 1.97
C LEU A 195 11.94 -15.19 2.12
N ALA A 196 10.97 -15.78 2.83
CA ALA A 196 10.88 -17.21 3.03
C ALA A 196 10.66 -17.99 1.72
N LEU A 197 9.83 -17.49 0.79
CA LEU A 197 9.63 -18.12 -0.52
C LEU A 197 10.96 -18.31 -1.26
N HIS A 198 11.81 -17.29 -1.21
CA HIS A 198 13.10 -17.30 -1.89
C HIS A 198 14.20 -17.97 -1.05
N GLY A 199 13.89 -18.49 0.14
CA GLY A 199 14.88 -19.12 1.01
C GLY A 199 15.82 -18.14 1.70
N VAL A 200 15.45 -16.85 1.79
CA VAL A 200 16.22 -15.86 2.56
C VAL A 200 15.93 -16.09 4.04
N PRO A 201 16.92 -16.40 4.88
CA PRO A 201 16.70 -16.49 6.31
C PRO A 201 16.41 -15.09 6.88
N ILE A 202 15.33 -14.97 7.66
CA ILE A 202 15.03 -13.75 8.43
C ILE A 202 15.89 -13.79 9.71
N ASN A 203 17.17 -13.49 9.56
CA ASN A 203 18.15 -13.52 10.64
C ASN A 203 18.62 -12.12 11.06
N ALA A 204 17.99 -11.08 10.49
CA ALA A 204 18.21 -9.69 10.84
C ALA A 204 16.96 -8.85 10.54
N PRO A 205 16.72 -7.80 11.33
CA PRO A 205 15.59 -6.90 11.17
C PRO A 205 15.78 -5.90 10.02
N LEU A 206 16.99 -5.77 9.46
CA LEU A 206 17.29 -4.94 8.28
C LEU A 206 18.27 -5.68 7.37
N LEU A 207 17.99 -5.72 6.07
CA LEU A 207 18.78 -6.45 5.08
C LEU A 207 19.39 -5.48 4.07
N LYS A 208 20.73 -5.42 4.00
CA LYS A 208 21.44 -4.61 3.00
C LYS A 208 21.51 -5.34 1.67
N VAL A 209 21.05 -4.67 0.61
CA VAL A 209 20.98 -5.20 -0.74
C VAL A 209 21.98 -4.48 -1.63
N ARG A 210 22.79 -5.27 -2.34
CA ARG A 210 23.70 -4.82 -3.40
C ARG A 210 23.57 -5.78 -4.57
N LEU A 211 23.02 -5.31 -5.69
CA LEU A 211 22.70 -6.16 -6.84
C LEU A 211 23.76 -6.07 -7.94
N TRP A 212 24.26 -4.86 -8.16
CA TRP A 212 25.34 -4.57 -9.08
C TRP A 212 26.54 -4.15 -8.23
N ASN A 213 27.78 -4.42 -8.67
CA ASN A 213 29.01 -4.04 -7.96
C ASN A 213 29.22 -2.49 -7.90
N ASP A 214 28.13 -1.73 -7.84
CA ASP A 214 28.04 -0.29 -7.77
C ASP A 214 27.30 0.10 -6.47
N PRO A 215 28.01 0.69 -5.49
CA PRO A 215 27.41 1.20 -4.26
C PRO A 215 26.31 2.25 -4.47
N SER A 216 26.28 2.92 -5.63
CA SER A 216 25.20 3.84 -6.00
C SER A 216 23.84 3.15 -6.05
N THR A 217 23.82 1.82 -6.12
CA THR A 217 22.61 1.00 -6.18
C THR A 217 22.26 0.29 -4.88
N ASP A 218 23.04 0.50 -3.82
CA ASP A 218 22.77 -0.11 -2.52
C ASP A 218 21.45 0.38 -1.93
N PHE A 219 20.68 -0.51 -1.34
CA PHE A 219 19.47 -0.15 -0.60
C PHE A 219 19.22 -1.14 0.53
N ASN A 220 18.20 -0.89 1.34
CA ASN A 220 17.78 -1.78 2.41
C ASN A 220 16.43 -2.43 2.09
N TYR A 221 16.32 -3.72 2.39
CA TYR A 221 15.03 -4.34 2.64
C TYR A 221 14.72 -4.30 4.14
N LEU A 222 13.54 -3.84 4.50
CA LEU A 222 12.98 -3.93 5.84
C LEU A 222 11.92 -5.03 5.87
N PRO A 223 12.24 -6.23 6.41
CA PRO A 223 11.24 -7.25 6.66
C PRO A 223 10.18 -6.71 7.62
N TYR A 224 8.91 -6.79 7.24
CA TYR A 224 7.81 -6.54 8.18
C TYR A 224 7.13 -7.87 8.55
N ASN A 225 6.89 -8.06 9.85
CA ASN A 225 6.38 -9.30 10.41
C ASN A 225 5.11 -9.06 11.23
N TRP A 226 4.37 -10.13 11.52
CA TRP A 226 3.19 -10.12 12.38
C TRP A 226 3.50 -10.59 13.80
N VAL A 227 4.73 -11.03 14.03
CA VAL A 227 5.17 -11.65 15.28
C VAL A 227 6.08 -10.67 16.04
N PRO A 228 5.83 -10.43 17.34
CA PRO A 228 6.75 -9.68 18.16
C PRO A 228 8.11 -10.37 18.27
N GLU A 229 9.18 -9.59 18.34
CA GLU A 229 10.56 -10.11 18.39
C GLU A 229 11.44 -9.28 19.34
N THR A 230 12.50 -9.90 19.85
CA THR A 230 13.53 -9.17 20.57
C THR A 230 14.57 -8.69 19.58
N VAL A 231 14.68 -7.37 19.43
CA VAL A 231 15.59 -6.72 18.50
C VAL A 231 16.45 -5.74 19.28
N SER A 232 17.77 -5.92 19.20
CA SER A 232 18.75 -5.02 19.80
C SER A 232 18.57 -4.80 21.31
N GLY A 233 18.32 -5.90 22.02
CA GLY A 233 18.10 -5.90 23.47
C GLY A 233 16.78 -5.28 23.92
N GLY A 234 15.91 -4.90 22.99
CA GLY A 234 14.55 -4.41 23.26
C GLY A 234 13.48 -5.34 22.70
N PHE A 235 12.30 -5.29 23.29
CA PHE A 235 11.13 -5.99 22.76
C PHE A 235 10.44 -5.11 21.72
N HIS A 236 10.30 -5.60 20.49
CA HIS A 236 9.65 -4.91 19.39
C HIS A 236 8.36 -5.59 18.99
N PHE A 237 7.32 -4.79 18.77
CA PHE A 237 6.04 -5.22 18.25
C PHE A 237 5.75 -4.54 16.91
N TRP A 238 5.50 -5.35 15.88
CA TRP A 238 4.96 -4.87 14.61
C TRP A 238 3.44 -5.02 14.58
N SER A 239 2.74 -3.97 14.17
CA SER A 239 1.34 -4.02 13.79
C SER A 239 1.19 -3.54 12.36
N PHE A 240 1.09 -4.49 11.42
CA PHE A 240 0.73 -4.20 10.05
C PHE A 240 -0.78 -4.37 9.88
N LEU A 241 -1.47 -3.28 9.57
CA LEU A 241 -2.89 -3.26 9.32
C LEU A 241 -3.09 -3.16 7.81
N ALA A 242 -3.06 -4.33 7.17
CA ALA A 242 -3.04 -4.51 5.72
C ALA A 242 -4.28 -3.99 4.98
N THR A 243 -5.36 -3.66 5.68
CA THR A 243 -6.55 -3.05 5.09
C THR A 243 -7.09 -1.97 6.00
N GLY A 244 -6.37 -0.85 6.02
CA GLY A 244 -6.59 0.29 6.88
C GLY A 244 -8.03 0.80 6.84
N GLU A 245 -8.63 0.81 5.66
CA GLU A 245 -10.00 1.29 5.41
C GLU A 245 -11.08 0.47 6.11
N THR A 246 -10.77 -0.74 6.60
CA THR A 246 -11.71 -1.56 7.40
C THR A 246 -11.31 -1.73 8.85
N VAL A 247 -10.14 -1.23 9.28
CA VAL A 247 -9.63 -1.40 10.65
C VAL A 247 -10.63 -0.94 11.71
N LEU A 248 -11.40 0.09 11.39
CA LEU A 248 -12.36 0.69 12.30
C LEU A 248 -13.82 0.35 11.96
N SER A 249 -14.10 -0.43 10.92
CA SER A 249 -15.47 -0.62 10.41
C SER A 249 -16.18 -1.90 10.86
N GLY A 250 -15.52 -2.72 11.70
CA GLY A 250 -16.10 -3.96 12.24
C GLY A 250 -16.21 -5.09 11.23
N ASN A 251 -15.71 -4.88 10.01
CA ASN A 251 -15.67 -5.90 8.99
C ASN A 251 -14.53 -6.87 9.30
N ASP A 252 -14.88 -8.09 9.69
CA ASP A 252 -13.94 -9.20 9.77
C ASP A 252 -13.72 -9.73 8.35
N PHE A 253 -12.55 -9.43 7.77
CA PHE A 253 -12.10 -9.92 6.48
C PHE A 253 -12.27 -11.44 6.31
N THR A 254 -12.32 -12.17 7.41
CA THR A 254 -12.37 -13.63 7.41
C THR A 254 -13.77 -14.23 7.22
N THR A 255 -14.86 -13.48 7.48
CA THR A 255 -16.22 -14.06 7.50
C THR A 255 -17.12 -13.60 6.36
N GLN A 256 -16.79 -12.51 5.68
CA GLN A 256 -17.61 -11.98 4.59
C GLN A 256 -16.74 -11.41 3.47
N GLY A 257 -16.44 -12.24 2.47
CA GLY A 257 -15.63 -11.87 1.31
C GLY A 257 -15.98 -10.48 0.77
N THR A 258 -14.96 -9.63 0.59
CA THR A 258 -14.96 -8.33 -0.13
C THR A 258 -16.30 -7.59 -0.17
N GLY A 259 -16.99 -7.51 0.98
CA GLY A 259 -18.41 -7.16 0.93
C GLY A 259 -18.60 -5.82 0.25
N GLN A 260 -19.47 -5.79 -0.75
CA GLN A 260 -19.65 -4.64 -1.64
C GLN A 260 -20.40 -3.48 -0.98
N GLY A 261 -20.84 -3.65 0.28
CA GLY A 261 -21.61 -2.66 1.02
C GLY A 261 -20.74 -1.54 1.55
N LEU A 262 -21.18 -0.30 1.32
CA LEU A 262 -20.55 0.93 1.81
C LEU A 262 -20.41 0.94 3.34
N ASP A 263 -21.35 0.30 4.04
CA ASP A 263 -21.39 0.15 5.49
C ASP A 263 -20.13 -0.51 6.06
N LYS A 264 -19.46 -1.36 5.27
CA LYS A 264 -18.23 -2.05 5.65
C LYS A 264 -16.98 -1.17 5.67
N TYR A 265 -17.09 0.08 5.23
CA TYR A 265 -16.02 1.08 5.26
C TYR A 265 -16.33 2.22 6.24
N LEU A 266 -17.54 2.23 6.83
CA LEU A 266 -17.91 3.23 7.80
C LEU A 266 -17.24 2.92 9.14
N PRO A 267 -16.52 3.88 9.75
CA PRO A 267 -15.93 3.66 11.06
C PRO A 267 -17.03 3.49 12.13
N VAL A 268 -16.83 2.50 13.00
CA VAL A 268 -17.66 2.19 14.16
C VAL A 268 -17.02 2.85 15.40
N PRO A 269 -17.70 3.78 16.08
CA PRO A 269 -17.15 4.53 17.21
C PRO A 269 -16.55 3.66 18.32
N GLU A 270 -17.19 2.54 18.65
CA GLU A 270 -16.75 1.61 19.68
C GLU A 270 -15.43 0.95 19.31
N LEU A 271 -15.21 0.65 18.02
CA LEU A 271 -13.96 0.05 17.53
C LEU A 271 -12.83 1.08 17.46
N ALA A 272 -13.15 2.33 17.09
CA ALA A 272 -12.20 3.44 17.18
C ALA A 272 -11.74 3.68 18.62
N GLN A 273 -12.68 3.71 19.57
CA GLN A 273 -12.37 3.85 20.99
C GLN A 273 -11.56 2.66 21.50
N ALA A 274 -11.93 1.41 21.16
CA ALA A 274 -11.19 0.23 21.55
C ALA A 274 -9.77 0.21 20.94
N HIS A 275 -9.59 0.76 19.74
CA HIS A 275 -8.30 0.92 19.13
C HIS A 275 -7.44 1.96 19.86
N GLU A 276 -7.97 3.14 20.14
CA GLU A 276 -7.30 4.19 20.93
C GLU A 276 -6.88 3.68 22.32
N GLN A 277 -7.77 2.97 23.02
CA GLN A 277 -7.46 2.35 24.33
C GLN A 277 -6.35 1.29 24.26
N ARG A 278 -6.25 0.54 23.15
CA ARG A 278 -5.14 -0.42 22.97
C ARG A 278 -3.81 0.30 22.83
N LEU A 279 -3.75 1.37 22.04
CA LEU A 279 -2.55 2.20 21.90
C LEU A 279 -2.15 2.85 23.23
N GLU A 280 -3.12 3.37 23.97
CA GLU A 280 -2.91 3.95 25.28
C GLU A 280 -2.34 2.93 26.27
N LYS A 281 -2.88 1.70 26.29
CA LYS A 281 -2.34 0.61 27.13
C LYS A 281 -0.90 0.28 26.76
N MET A 282 -0.56 0.21 25.46
CA MET A 282 0.82 -0.01 25.03
C MET A 282 1.74 1.13 25.49
N TYR A 283 1.33 2.37 25.27
CA TYR A 283 2.08 3.55 25.71
C TYR A 283 2.32 3.54 27.22
N ASN A 284 1.27 3.30 28.02
CA ASN A 284 1.35 3.20 29.48
C ASN A 284 2.16 2.00 29.97
N ALA A 285 2.29 0.94 29.16
CA ALA A 285 3.16 -0.21 29.44
C ALA A 285 4.65 0.04 29.10
N GLY A 286 4.99 1.27 28.68
CA GLY A 286 6.35 1.72 28.39
C GLY A 286 6.78 1.57 26.94
N TYR A 287 5.87 1.25 26.01
CA TYR A 287 6.21 1.17 24.60
C TYR A 287 6.45 2.56 24.02
N LYS A 288 7.61 2.72 23.35
CA LYS A 288 7.86 3.83 22.42
C LYS A 288 7.14 3.48 21.11
N LEU A 289 6.05 4.19 20.81
CA LEU A 289 5.38 4.10 19.52
C LEU A 289 6.25 4.85 18.50
N MET A 290 6.67 4.16 17.44
CA MET A 290 7.66 4.62 16.46
C MET A 290 7.06 4.62 15.06
N THR A 291 7.55 5.54 14.23
CA THR A 291 7.39 5.42 12.78
C THR A 291 8.27 4.28 12.24
N VAL A 292 8.02 3.82 11.02
CA VAL A 292 8.90 2.84 10.33
C VAL A 292 10.29 3.43 10.13
N ASN A 293 10.41 4.70 9.73
CA ASN A 293 11.70 5.38 9.60
C ASN A 293 12.44 5.49 10.95
N ASP A 294 11.74 5.77 12.05
CA ASP A 294 12.37 5.77 13.37
C ASP A 294 12.94 4.38 13.70
N TYR A 295 12.21 3.32 13.35
CA TYR A 295 12.66 1.94 13.54
C TYR A 295 13.90 1.63 12.69
N VAL A 296 13.88 1.95 11.39
CA VAL A 296 15.06 1.79 10.50
C VAL A 296 16.27 2.55 11.06
N THR A 297 16.08 3.80 11.47
CA THR A 297 17.16 4.63 12.05
C THR A 297 17.73 4.00 13.33
N MET A 298 16.87 3.46 14.19
CA MET A 298 17.30 2.74 15.40
C MET A 298 18.15 1.51 15.04
N LEU A 299 17.72 0.69 14.08
CA LEU A 299 18.47 -0.48 13.64
C LEU A 299 19.84 -0.11 13.07
N GLU A 300 19.90 0.93 12.24
CA GLU A 300 21.16 1.43 11.68
C GLU A 300 22.11 1.91 12.77
N ASN A 301 21.63 2.71 13.72
CA ASN A 301 22.44 3.21 14.84
C ASN A 301 22.97 2.10 15.75
N LYS A 302 22.24 0.98 15.85
CA LYS A 302 22.64 -0.19 16.63
C LYS A 302 23.46 -1.20 15.82
N GLY A 303 23.64 -0.99 14.50
CA GLY A 303 24.38 -1.90 13.63
C GLY A 303 23.64 -3.20 13.30
N GLU A 304 22.30 -3.18 13.38
CA GLU A 304 21.43 -4.36 13.38
C GLU A 304 20.93 -4.67 11.98
N TYR A 305 21.89 -4.99 11.11
CA TYR A 305 21.65 -5.35 9.73
C TYR A 305 22.56 -6.48 9.26
N LYS A 306 22.12 -7.19 8.22
CA LYS A 306 22.93 -8.20 7.52
C LYS A 306 22.85 -7.99 6.01
N PRO A 307 23.86 -8.41 5.24
CA PRO A 307 23.70 -8.53 3.80
C PRO A 307 22.55 -9.47 3.46
N LEU A 308 21.79 -9.17 2.41
CA LEU A 308 20.70 -10.03 1.94
C LEU A 308 21.19 -11.45 1.58
N GLY A 309 22.43 -11.55 1.10
CA GLY A 309 23.12 -12.81 0.83
C GLY A 309 22.69 -13.53 -0.45
N GLN A 310 21.58 -13.15 -1.06
CA GLN A 310 21.08 -13.74 -2.30
C GLN A 310 20.17 -12.79 -3.08
N TYR A 311 19.91 -13.12 -4.35
CA TYR A 311 19.01 -12.37 -5.22
C TYR A 311 17.55 -12.71 -4.95
N ILE A 312 16.68 -11.70 -4.93
CA ILE A 312 15.22 -11.85 -4.92
C ILE A 312 14.71 -11.29 -6.24
N PRO A 313 14.05 -12.09 -7.11
CA PRO A 313 13.43 -11.58 -8.33
C PRO A 313 12.24 -10.68 -8.01
N GLU A 314 11.65 -10.07 -9.02
CA GLU A 314 10.37 -9.38 -8.91
C GLU A 314 9.29 -10.33 -8.34
N THR A 315 8.70 -9.96 -7.20
CA THR A 315 7.69 -10.75 -6.46
C THR A 315 6.69 -9.85 -5.72
N THR A 316 5.58 -10.43 -5.25
CA THR A 316 4.49 -9.75 -4.54
C THR A 316 4.05 -10.57 -3.32
N TRP A 317 3.08 -10.08 -2.55
CA TRP A 317 2.60 -10.84 -1.38
C TRP A 317 1.95 -12.18 -1.70
N ARG A 318 1.47 -12.39 -2.94
CA ARG A 318 0.68 -13.58 -3.31
C ARG A 318 1.48 -14.88 -3.35
N ASP A 319 2.80 -14.77 -3.27
CA ASP A 319 3.75 -15.86 -3.19
C ASP A 319 3.79 -16.55 -1.79
N MET A 320 2.82 -16.25 -0.91
CA MET A 320 2.68 -16.81 0.43
C MET A 320 2.31 -18.32 0.43
N PRO A 321 3.07 -19.17 1.15
CA PRO A 321 2.63 -20.52 1.49
C PRO A 321 1.38 -20.47 2.39
N GLY A 322 0.25 -21.00 1.93
CA GLY A 322 -1.00 -21.08 2.71
C GLY A 322 -2.21 -20.41 2.06
N PHE A 323 -1.98 -19.52 1.10
CA PHE A 323 -2.96 -19.31 0.04
C PHE A 323 -2.84 -20.52 -0.90
N ASN A 324 -3.94 -21.20 -1.17
CA ASN A 324 -4.02 -22.50 -1.88
C ASN A 324 -3.60 -22.44 -3.36
N VAL A 325 -2.74 -21.51 -3.74
CA VAL A 325 -2.02 -21.50 -5.01
C VAL A 325 -0.83 -22.43 -4.85
N ASN A 326 -0.77 -23.49 -5.66
CA ASN A 326 0.47 -24.24 -5.77
C ASN A 326 1.58 -23.25 -6.13
N ARG A 327 2.80 -23.45 -5.63
CA ARG A 327 3.97 -22.61 -5.95
C ARG A 327 4.19 -22.43 -7.47
N GLU A 328 3.63 -23.33 -8.28
CA GLU A 328 3.63 -23.31 -9.74
C GLU A 328 2.59 -22.36 -10.36
N ASP A 329 1.55 -21.98 -9.61
CA ASP A 329 0.41 -21.19 -10.10
C ASP A 329 0.55 -19.68 -9.81
N SER A 330 1.39 -19.27 -8.84
CA SER A 330 1.47 -17.86 -8.44
C SER A 330 2.08 -16.95 -9.51
N ASN A 331 2.92 -17.49 -10.41
CA ASN A 331 3.63 -16.82 -11.52
C ASN A 331 4.17 -15.41 -11.20
N GLY A 332 4.34 -15.06 -9.92
CA GLY A 332 4.65 -13.72 -9.43
C GLY A 332 3.87 -12.61 -10.16
N PHE A 333 4.62 -11.60 -10.61
CA PHE A 333 4.10 -10.50 -11.43
C PHE A 333 3.55 -10.93 -12.80
N PHE A 334 3.99 -12.06 -13.35
CA PHE A 334 3.54 -12.47 -14.68
C PHE A 334 2.04 -12.73 -14.71
N THR A 335 1.44 -13.15 -13.60
CA THR A 335 -0.02 -13.24 -13.45
C THR A 335 -0.70 -11.92 -13.80
N TRP A 336 -0.19 -10.79 -13.28
CA TRP A 336 -0.73 -9.46 -13.56
C TRP A 336 -0.26 -8.86 -14.88
N MET A 337 0.69 -9.51 -15.56
CA MET A 337 1.13 -9.13 -16.91
C MET A 337 0.38 -9.90 -18.02
N GLY A 338 -0.83 -10.38 -17.72
CA GLY A 338 -1.67 -11.07 -18.69
C GLY A 338 -1.46 -12.58 -18.77
N PHE A 339 -0.74 -13.20 -17.82
CA PHE A 339 -0.65 -14.65 -17.71
C PHE A 339 -1.92 -15.25 -17.09
N ASN A 340 -3.03 -15.10 -17.81
CA ASN A 340 -4.29 -15.78 -17.53
C ASN A 340 -4.15 -17.25 -17.97
N THR A 341 -3.68 -18.13 -17.08
CA THR A 341 -3.47 -19.53 -17.44
C THR A 341 -4.74 -20.19 -17.97
N ALA A 342 -4.61 -20.99 -19.04
CA ALA A 342 -5.71 -21.81 -19.57
C ALA A 342 -6.27 -22.83 -18.55
N LYS A 343 -5.55 -23.11 -17.46
CA LYS A 343 -5.99 -23.96 -16.34
C LYS A 343 -6.80 -23.19 -15.29
N GLY A 344 -6.61 -21.88 -15.17
CA GLY A 344 -7.40 -20.99 -14.34
C GLY A 344 -8.62 -20.45 -15.09
N ASN A 345 -9.56 -21.34 -15.46
CA ASN A 345 -10.85 -20.99 -16.05
C ASN A 345 -10.77 -19.97 -17.22
N ALA A 346 -10.53 -20.47 -18.43
CA ALA A 346 -10.78 -19.78 -19.71
C ALA A 346 -12.26 -19.30 -19.90
N THR A 347 -13.09 -19.40 -18.86
CA THR A 347 -14.47 -18.94 -18.77
C THR A 347 -14.61 -17.54 -18.18
N VAL A 348 -13.56 -16.93 -17.60
CA VAL A 348 -13.61 -15.54 -17.14
C VAL A 348 -13.46 -14.60 -18.35
N LYS A 349 -14.53 -14.49 -19.14
CA LYS A 349 -14.65 -13.47 -20.19
C LYS A 349 -14.62 -12.09 -19.53
N GLY A 350 -13.52 -11.35 -19.70
CA GLY A 350 -13.49 -9.91 -19.45
C GLY A 350 -12.39 -9.38 -18.52
N ASN A 351 -11.61 -10.24 -17.87
CA ASN A 351 -10.41 -9.80 -17.16
C ASN A 351 -9.16 -10.03 -18.03
N ASP A 352 -8.91 -9.10 -18.95
CA ASP A 352 -7.75 -9.14 -19.84
C ASP A 352 -6.72 -8.08 -19.38
N ASP A 353 -5.86 -8.47 -18.44
CA ASP A 353 -4.79 -7.60 -17.94
C ASP A 353 -3.80 -7.24 -19.05
N GLY A 354 -3.60 -8.13 -20.02
CA GLY A 354 -2.77 -7.88 -21.19
C GLY A 354 -3.32 -6.73 -22.04
N GLU A 355 -4.62 -6.74 -22.34
CA GLU A 355 -5.28 -5.65 -23.06
C GLU A 355 -5.20 -4.33 -22.28
N GLN A 356 -5.43 -4.36 -20.97
CA GLN A 356 -5.40 -3.16 -20.13
C GLN A 356 -3.99 -2.57 -20.01
N LEU A 357 -2.98 -3.41 -19.84
CA LEU A 357 -1.59 -2.99 -19.88
C LEU A 357 -1.24 -2.41 -21.24
N ALA A 358 -1.62 -3.08 -22.34
CA ALA A 358 -1.39 -2.57 -23.68
C ALA A 358 -2.09 -1.22 -23.92
N ASP A 359 -3.31 -1.02 -23.43
CA ASP A 359 -4.01 0.27 -23.48
C ASP A 359 -3.29 1.35 -22.68
N THR A 360 -2.77 0.98 -21.51
CA THR A 360 -1.98 1.88 -20.65
C THR A 360 -0.68 2.27 -21.35
N TYR A 361 0.03 1.32 -21.97
CA TYR A 361 1.23 1.60 -22.77
C TYR A 361 0.92 2.52 -23.97
N LYS A 362 -0.21 2.35 -24.65
CA LYS A 362 -0.64 3.26 -25.73
C LYS A 362 -0.84 4.68 -25.22
N THR A 363 -1.50 4.84 -24.07
CA THR A 363 -1.66 6.16 -23.40
C THR A 363 -0.30 6.76 -23.06
N GLY A 364 0.59 6.00 -22.41
CA GLY A 364 1.93 6.46 -22.05
C GLY A 364 2.73 6.92 -23.25
N ASN A 365 2.68 6.19 -24.36
CA ASN A 365 3.35 6.56 -25.61
C ASN A 365 2.78 7.85 -26.22
N ALA A 366 1.45 8.04 -26.19
CA ALA A 366 0.82 9.28 -26.64
C ALA A 366 1.28 10.48 -25.80
N LEU A 367 1.28 10.35 -24.47
CA LEU A 367 1.75 11.40 -23.56
C LEU A 367 3.23 11.74 -23.79
N LYS A 368 4.07 10.72 -23.97
CA LYS A 368 5.51 10.92 -24.29
C LYS A 368 5.71 11.63 -25.62
N ALA A 369 4.92 11.30 -26.65
CA ALA A 369 4.98 11.98 -27.94
C ALA A 369 4.59 13.46 -27.81
N ILE A 370 3.49 13.77 -27.12
CA ILE A 370 3.02 15.14 -26.89
C ILE A 370 4.04 15.94 -26.08
N LYS A 371 4.56 15.38 -24.99
CA LYS A 371 5.64 16.01 -24.20
C LYS A 371 6.86 16.32 -25.06
N THR A 372 7.24 15.41 -25.96
CA THR A 372 8.38 15.61 -26.88
C THR A 372 8.12 16.76 -27.85
N MET A 373 6.92 16.84 -28.44
CA MET A 373 6.53 17.94 -29.33
C MET A 373 6.48 19.29 -28.59
N LEU A 374 5.95 19.30 -27.36
CA LEU A 374 5.89 20.48 -26.51
C LEU A 374 7.30 20.99 -26.16
N LEU A 375 8.22 20.10 -25.83
CA LEU A 375 9.62 20.46 -25.56
C LEU A 375 10.32 21.02 -26.80
N ALA A 376 10.07 20.45 -27.99
CA ALA A 376 10.64 20.93 -29.25
C ALA A 376 10.17 22.34 -29.64
N THR A 377 8.98 22.75 -29.19
CA THR A 377 8.37 24.05 -29.49
C THR A 377 8.45 25.04 -28.32
N TRP A 378 8.97 24.62 -27.17
CA TRP A 378 8.86 25.34 -25.89
C TRP A 378 9.29 26.80 -25.96
N ASN A 379 10.42 27.09 -26.59
CA ASN A 379 10.98 28.44 -26.67
C ASN A 379 10.20 29.38 -27.61
N ASN A 380 9.32 28.84 -28.46
CA ASN A 380 8.48 29.62 -29.37
C ASN A 380 7.11 29.97 -28.77
N LEU A 381 6.78 29.41 -27.60
CA LEU A 381 5.50 29.61 -26.95
C LEU A 381 5.57 30.76 -25.94
N SER A 382 4.48 31.52 -25.82
CA SER A 382 4.34 32.50 -24.73
C SER A 382 4.39 31.78 -23.37
N GLU A 383 4.81 32.48 -22.32
CA GLU A 383 4.78 31.93 -20.96
C GLU A 383 3.38 31.48 -20.53
N SER A 384 2.35 32.27 -20.85
CA SER A 384 0.96 31.90 -20.56
C SER A 384 0.55 30.59 -21.23
N THR A 385 0.93 30.40 -22.50
CA THR A 385 0.67 29.16 -23.26
C THR A 385 1.41 27.98 -22.64
N ARG A 386 2.69 28.15 -22.30
CA ARG A 386 3.49 27.10 -21.64
C ARG A 386 2.87 26.66 -20.32
N ASN A 387 2.40 27.59 -19.50
CA ASN A 387 1.77 27.28 -18.22
C ASN A 387 0.49 26.47 -18.39
N VAL A 388 -0.36 26.85 -19.35
CA VAL A 388 -1.59 26.09 -19.66
C VAL A 388 -1.26 24.69 -20.16
N LEU A 389 -0.40 24.56 -21.18
CA LEU A 389 -0.06 23.25 -21.75
C LEU A 389 0.62 22.33 -20.73
N ASN A 390 1.49 22.87 -19.87
CA ASN A 390 2.12 22.10 -18.81
C ASN A 390 1.11 21.64 -17.75
N ALA A 391 0.16 22.50 -17.35
CA ALA A 391 -0.90 22.12 -16.43
C ALA A 391 -1.86 21.07 -17.03
N THR A 392 -2.17 21.18 -18.33
CA THR A 392 -2.99 20.21 -19.04
C THR A 392 -2.29 18.85 -19.14
N LEU A 393 -1.01 18.85 -19.54
CA LEU A 393 -0.20 17.63 -19.60
C LEU A 393 -0.03 16.99 -18.22
N TRP A 394 0.18 17.81 -17.19
CA TRP A 394 0.22 17.37 -15.79
C TRP A 394 -1.05 16.62 -15.38
N ASN A 395 -2.22 17.21 -15.68
CA ASN A 395 -3.51 16.59 -15.42
C ASN A 395 -3.65 15.26 -16.18
N ALA A 396 -3.24 15.20 -17.44
CA ALA A 396 -3.27 13.96 -18.22
C ALA A 396 -2.42 12.84 -17.59
N TYR A 397 -1.22 13.17 -17.09
CA TYR A 397 -0.37 12.21 -16.37
C TYR A 397 -0.98 11.73 -15.05
N GLN A 398 -1.72 12.58 -14.33
CA GLN A 398 -2.42 12.15 -13.11
C GLN A 398 -3.43 11.03 -13.42
N TYR A 399 -4.24 11.18 -14.48
CA TYR A 399 -5.14 10.12 -14.92
C TYR A 399 -4.40 8.89 -15.43
N TYR A 400 -3.35 9.05 -16.23
CA TYR A 400 -2.53 7.94 -16.71
C TYR A 400 -1.95 7.11 -15.57
N PHE A 401 -1.43 7.74 -14.51
CA PHE A 401 -0.92 7.00 -13.37
C PHE A 401 -2.04 6.35 -12.56
N LYS A 402 -3.20 6.99 -12.37
CA LYS A 402 -4.37 6.32 -11.78
C LYS A 402 -4.78 5.07 -12.56
N ALA A 403 -4.57 5.05 -13.87
CA ALA A 403 -4.84 3.86 -14.70
C ALA A 403 -3.86 2.70 -14.40
N GLN A 404 -2.69 3.00 -13.82
CA GLN A 404 -1.64 2.04 -13.47
C GLN A 404 -1.81 1.39 -12.08
N GLY A 405 -2.89 1.70 -11.35
CA GLY A 405 -3.17 1.13 -10.03
C GLY A 405 -3.21 -0.40 -10.04
N THR A 406 -2.61 -1.07 -9.05
CA THR A 406 -2.54 -2.55 -8.98
C THR A 406 -3.92 -3.19 -9.04
N ASP A 407 -4.89 -2.66 -8.29
CA ASP A 407 -6.25 -3.24 -8.22
C ASP A 407 -7.00 -3.08 -9.55
N ALA A 408 -6.58 -2.11 -10.38
CA ALA A 408 -7.12 -1.97 -11.71
C ALA A 408 -6.70 -3.12 -12.65
N TYR A 409 -5.68 -3.91 -12.27
CA TYR A 409 -5.23 -5.10 -12.96
C TYR A 409 -5.62 -6.34 -12.17
N GLY A 410 -6.23 -7.29 -12.87
CA GLY A 410 -6.85 -8.50 -12.39
C GLY A 410 -6.16 -9.19 -11.22
N TRP A 411 -6.74 -8.98 -10.05
CA TRP A 411 -6.66 -9.93 -8.96
C TRP A 411 -7.25 -11.29 -9.41
N GLU A 412 -6.63 -12.39 -8.98
CA GLU A 412 -7.02 -13.80 -9.10
C GLU A 412 -8.42 -14.11 -9.71
N PRO A 413 -8.58 -15.14 -10.57
CA PRO A 413 -9.88 -15.59 -11.07
C PRO A 413 -10.78 -16.26 -10.00
N SER A 414 -10.70 -15.86 -8.73
CA SER A 414 -11.71 -16.20 -7.73
C SER A 414 -13.00 -15.49 -8.12
N TRP A 415 -14.14 -16.20 -8.06
CA TRP A 415 -15.42 -15.69 -8.55
C TRP A 415 -15.87 -14.37 -7.88
N ILE A 416 -15.42 -14.12 -6.65
CA ILE A 416 -15.66 -12.87 -5.93
C ILE A 416 -14.90 -11.72 -6.62
N ASN A 417 -13.61 -11.93 -6.89
CA ASN A 417 -12.72 -10.93 -7.47
C ASN A 417 -12.97 -10.69 -8.97
N GLN A 418 -13.63 -11.62 -9.67
CA GLN A 418 -14.04 -11.41 -11.07
C GLN A 418 -15.00 -10.22 -11.24
N SER A 419 -15.98 -10.09 -10.34
CA SER A 419 -16.93 -8.97 -10.37
C SER A 419 -16.25 -7.63 -10.06
N ILE A 420 -15.20 -7.69 -9.24
CA ILE A 420 -14.41 -6.56 -8.80
C ILE A 420 -13.51 -6.09 -9.95
N GLY A 421 -12.75 -7.01 -10.55
CA GLY A 421 -11.87 -6.75 -11.68
C GLY A 421 -12.58 -6.10 -12.87
N LEU A 422 -13.80 -6.51 -13.23
CA LEU A 422 -14.52 -5.84 -14.34
C LEU A 422 -14.75 -4.34 -14.13
N HIS A 423 -15.10 -3.94 -12.90
CA HIS A 423 -15.29 -2.54 -12.55
C HIS A 423 -13.96 -1.78 -12.50
N GLU A 424 -12.94 -2.38 -11.91
CA GLU A 424 -11.62 -1.78 -11.72
C GLU A 424 -10.86 -1.66 -13.05
N SER A 425 -10.99 -2.64 -13.93
CA SER A 425 -10.51 -2.56 -15.31
C SER A 425 -11.22 -1.48 -16.12
N ALA A 426 -12.52 -1.27 -15.89
CA ALA A 426 -13.25 -0.16 -16.52
C ALA A 426 -12.74 1.20 -16.00
N TYR A 427 -12.35 1.28 -14.74
CA TYR A 427 -11.68 2.45 -14.18
C TYR A 427 -10.34 2.73 -14.84
N SER A 428 -9.46 1.73 -15.02
CA SER A 428 -8.20 1.91 -15.76
C SER A 428 -8.44 2.41 -17.19
N ARG A 429 -9.33 1.74 -17.94
CA ARG A 429 -9.68 2.16 -19.32
C ARG A 429 -10.25 3.57 -19.39
N ASN A 430 -11.11 3.95 -18.44
CA ASN A 430 -11.69 5.29 -18.40
C ASN A 430 -10.60 6.35 -18.10
N ASN A 431 -9.70 6.08 -17.17
CA ASN A 431 -8.58 6.96 -16.86
C ASN A 431 -7.62 7.09 -18.05
N ASN A 432 -7.31 6.00 -18.75
CA ASN A 432 -6.55 6.02 -20.00
C ASN A 432 -7.22 6.85 -21.09
N ARG A 433 -8.54 6.69 -21.27
CA ARG A 433 -9.33 7.50 -22.21
C ARG A 433 -9.25 8.98 -21.87
N ILE A 434 -9.52 9.36 -20.62
CA ILE A 434 -9.46 10.76 -20.15
C ILE A 434 -8.05 11.33 -20.35
N ALA A 435 -7.01 10.59 -19.97
CA ALA A 435 -5.62 11.01 -20.16
C ALA A 435 -5.34 11.33 -21.63
N ARG A 436 -5.75 10.46 -22.56
CA ARG A 436 -5.59 10.70 -23.99
C ARG A 436 -6.41 11.90 -24.48
N GLU A 437 -7.67 12.04 -24.07
CA GLU A 437 -8.52 13.17 -24.45
C GLU A 437 -7.95 14.52 -24.01
N ILE A 438 -7.44 14.59 -22.76
CA ILE A 438 -6.75 15.77 -22.26
C ILE A 438 -5.48 16.02 -23.07
N ALA A 439 -4.71 14.98 -23.34
CA ALA A 439 -3.45 15.08 -24.07
C ALA A 439 -3.65 15.54 -25.52
N TRP A 440 -4.67 15.05 -26.23
CA TRP A 440 -4.99 15.50 -27.59
C TRP A 440 -5.50 16.95 -27.65
N GLY A 441 -5.91 17.53 -26.52
CA GLY A 441 -6.24 18.94 -26.40
C GLY A 441 -5.01 19.85 -26.21
N VAL A 442 -3.82 19.29 -25.94
CA VAL A 442 -2.52 19.97 -25.87
C VAL A 442 -1.93 20.06 -27.27
#